data_AF-A0AAX2AIX2-F1
#
_entry.id   AF-A0AAX2AIX2-F1
#
_cell.length_a   1.000
_cell.length_b   1.000
_cell.length_c   1.000
_cell.angle_alpha   90.00
_cell.angle_beta   90.00
_cell.angle_gamma   90.00
#
_symmetry.space_group_name_H-M   'P 1'
#
loop_
_entity.id
_entity.type
_entity.pdbx_description
1 polymer ?
#
loop_
_entity_poly.entity_id
_entity_poly.type
_entity_poly.pdbx_seq_one_letter_code
_entity_poly.pdbx_strand_id
1 'polypeptide(L)'
;MQKGVIDTGTPRNVLGHVISGAIASAVVSGTINYKKAKEAKISSNEAIKDTVKKTTQGAIATGTAIATANYLGQQGGFLKAMTALSIGMAGIYAVEVIDDKLNEKYETLAYEEDEIKTLKEEDYE
;
A
#
# COMPACT_ATOMS: atom_id res chain seq x y z
N MET A 1 -1.22 2.13 40.65
CA MET A 1 -0.78 2.74 39.38
C MET A 1 0.57 2.15 38.99
N GLN A 2 0.64 1.29 37.96
CA GLN A 2 1.94 0.89 37.39
C GLN A 2 2.48 2.06 36.56
N LYS A 3 3.50 2.74 37.08
CA LYS A 3 4.20 3.83 36.40
C LYS A 3 4.80 3.32 35.08
N GLY A 4 4.40 3.91 33.96
CA GLY A 4 5.06 3.72 32.65
C GLY A 4 4.33 2.87 31.61
N VAL A 5 3.09 2.43 31.87
CA VAL A 5 2.22 1.78 30.86
C VAL A 5 1.18 2.77 30.38
N ILE A 6 1.03 2.92 29.07
CA ILE A 6 -0.05 3.71 28.47
C ILE A 6 -1.24 2.79 28.30
N ASP A 7 -2.40 3.18 28.83
CA ASP A 7 -3.63 2.41 28.60
C ASP A 7 -4.10 2.58 27.16
N THR A 8 -3.91 1.53 26.34
CA THR A 8 -4.35 1.46 24.95
C THR A 8 -5.57 0.55 24.76
N GLY A 9 -6.19 0.15 25.88
CA GLY A 9 -7.24 -0.85 25.94
C GLY A 9 -6.71 -2.29 25.87
N THR A 10 -7.62 -3.24 25.64
CA THR A 10 -7.27 -4.67 25.54
C THR A 10 -6.52 -4.99 24.25
N PRO A 11 -5.53 -5.91 24.27
CA PRO A 11 -4.83 -6.35 23.06
C PRO A 11 -5.77 -6.88 21.98
N ARG A 12 -5.51 -6.51 20.72
CA ARG A 12 -6.34 -6.86 19.55
C ARG A 12 -5.59 -7.79 18.59
N ASN A 13 -6.31 -8.58 17.78
CA ASN A 13 -5.69 -9.46 16.78
C ASN A 13 -5.11 -8.64 15.61
N VAL A 14 -3.79 -8.67 15.44
CA VAL A 14 -3.08 -7.89 14.40
C VAL A 14 -3.46 -8.36 12.99
N LEU A 15 -3.45 -9.67 12.73
CA LEU A 15 -3.73 -10.23 11.41
C LEU A 15 -5.15 -9.91 10.93
N GLY A 16 -6.15 -10.04 11.81
CA GLY A 16 -7.53 -9.68 11.51
C GLY A 16 -7.66 -8.22 11.10
N HIS A 17 -6.90 -7.32 11.74
CA HIS A 17 -6.89 -5.90 11.41
C HIS A 17 -6.11 -5.57 10.12
N VAL A 18 -5.07 -6.33 9.78
CA VAL A 18 -4.41 -6.24 8.47
C VAL A 18 -5.43 -6.56 7.37
N ILE A 19 -6.16 -7.65 7.51
CA ILE A 19 -7.17 -8.10 6.53
C ILE A 19 -8.30 -7.08 6.42
N SER A 20 -8.86 -6.62 7.55
CA SER A 20 -9.93 -5.63 7.51
C SER A 20 -9.46 -4.27 6.97
N GLY A 21 -8.23 -3.86 7.30
CA GLY A 21 -7.60 -2.65 6.78
C GLY A 21 -7.44 -2.70 5.26
N ALA A 22 -7.04 -3.85 4.72
CA ALA A 22 -6.99 -4.10 3.28
C ALA A 22 -8.37 -3.96 2.65
N ILE A 23 -9.38 -4.67 3.17
CA ILE A 23 -10.74 -4.66 2.61
C ILE A 23 -11.34 -3.25 2.64
N ALA A 24 -11.26 -2.55 3.76
CA ALA A 24 -11.78 -1.19 3.89
C ALA A 24 -11.11 -0.24 2.88
N SER A 25 -9.79 -0.35 2.74
CA SER A 25 -9.03 0.49 1.81
C SER A 25 -9.33 0.15 0.35
N ALA A 26 -9.52 -1.12 0.01
CA ALA A 26 -9.94 -1.57 -1.32
C ALA A 26 -11.31 -1.02 -1.70
N VAL A 27 -12.29 -1.08 -0.79
CA VAL A 27 -13.64 -0.55 -1.03
C VAL A 27 -13.60 0.96 -1.25
N VAL A 28 -12.91 1.70 -0.38
CA VAL A 28 -12.84 3.16 -0.46
C VAL A 28 -12.09 3.60 -1.71
N SER A 29 -10.86 3.11 -1.91
CA SER A 29 -10.04 3.48 -3.08
C SER A 29 -10.66 3.01 -4.38
N GLY A 30 -11.19 1.79 -4.43
CA GLY A 30 -11.88 1.24 -5.60
C GLY A 30 -13.10 2.07 -5.99
N THR A 31 -13.92 2.50 -5.02
CA THR A 31 -15.07 3.36 -5.30
C THR A 31 -14.65 4.73 -5.84
N ILE A 32 -13.64 5.35 -5.23
CA ILE A 32 -13.11 6.66 -5.66
C ILE A 32 -12.51 6.55 -7.07
N ASN A 33 -11.71 5.53 -7.32
CA ASN A 33 -11.00 5.35 -8.58
C ASN A 33 -11.93 4.89 -9.70
N TYR A 34 -12.96 4.09 -9.41
CA TYR A 34 -14.02 3.78 -10.36
C TYR A 34 -14.71 5.06 -10.86
N LYS A 35 -15.04 5.98 -9.95
CA LYS A 35 -15.63 7.27 -10.32
C LYS A 35 -14.69 8.10 -11.20
N LYS A 36 -13.41 8.20 -10.82
CA LYS A 36 -12.40 8.93 -11.60
C LYS A 36 -12.22 8.34 -13.00
N ALA A 37 -12.17 7.01 -13.13
CA ALA A 37 -12.04 6.33 -14.42
C ALA A 37 -13.28 6.57 -15.31
N LYS A 38 -14.48 6.48 -14.73
CA LYS A 38 -15.74 6.79 -15.46
C LYS A 38 -15.80 8.24 -15.93
N GLU A 39 -15.23 9.17 -15.18
CA GLU A 39 -15.12 10.59 -15.53
C GLU A 39 -13.91 10.89 -16.44
N ALA A 40 -13.21 9.87 -16.96
CA ALA A 40 -12.01 9.99 -17.79
C ALA A 40 -10.88 10.84 -17.16
N LYS A 41 -10.83 10.90 -15.82
CA LYS A 41 -9.78 11.63 -15.06
C LYS A 41 -8.51 10.81 -14.86
N ILE A 42 -8.64 9.49 -14.90
CA ILE A 42 -7.55 8.51 -14.84
C ILE A 42 -7.89 7.36 -15.77
N SER A 43 -6.88 6.60 -16.20
CA SER A 43 -7.12 5.37 -16.97
C SER A 43 -7.66 4.24 -16.09
N SER A 44 -8.30 3.24 -16.69
CA SER A 44 -8.72 2.03 -15.96
C SER A 44 -7.54 1.28 -15.33
N ASN A 45 -6.38 1.27 -15.99
CA ASN A 45 -5.17 0.65 -15.45
C ASN A 45 -4.66 1.40 -14.22
N GLU A 46 -4.56 2.73 -14.31
CA GLU A 46 -4.19 3.59 -13.19
C GLU A 46 -5.16 3.46 -12.01
N ALA A 47 -6.46 3.32 -12.28
CA ALA A 47 -7.46 3.08 -11.26
C ALA A 47 -7.25 1.76 -10.50
N ILE A 48 -6.92 0.68 -11.23
CA ILE A 48 -6.61 -0.63 -10.61
C ILE A 48 -5.31 -0.54 -9.82
N LYS A 49 -4.26 0.04 -10.41
CA LYS A 49 -2.96 0.21 -9.79
C LYS A 49 -3.06 0.97 -8.46
N ASP A 50 -3.71 2.13 -8.46
CA ASP A 50 -3.89 2.92 -7.23
C ASP A 50 -4.74 2.17 -6.19
N THR A 51 -5.79 1.47 -6.62
CA THR A 51 -6.61 0.65 -5.72
C THR A 51 -5.78 -0.44 -5.04
N VAL A 52 -4.94 -1.16 -5.79
CA VAL A 52 -4.06 -2.21 -5.25
C VAL A 52 -3.01 -1.62 -4.30
N LYS A 53 -2.39 -0.50 -4.69
CA LYS A 53 -1.45 0.22 -3.83
C LYS A 53 -2.10 0.64 -2.51
N LYS A 54 -3.25 1.31 -2.57
CA LYS A 54 -3.99 1.78 -1.38
C LYS A 54 -4.52 0.64 -0.51
N THR A 55 -4.94 -0.46 -1.12
CA THR A 55 -5.31 -1.70 -0.40
C THR A 55 -4.13 -2.22 0.43
N THR A 56 -2.95 -2.31 -0.19
CA THR A 56 -1.73 -2.80 0.46
C THR A 56 -1.29 -1.85 1.58
N GLN A 57 -1.29 -0.54 1.31
CA GLN A 57 -0.98 0.48 2.30
C GLN A 57 -1.96 0.47 3.48
N GLY A 58 -3.25 0.29 3.21
CA GLY A 58 -4.28 0.16 4.24
C GLY A 58 -4.07 -1.04 5.16
N ALA A 59 -3.66 -2.17 4.58
CA ALA A 59 -3.34 -3.39 5.31
C ALA A 59 -2.17 -3.16 6.28
N ILE A 60 -1.07 -2.60 5.77
CA ILE A 60 0.14 -2.30 6.54
C ILE A 60 -0.17 -1.27 7.62
N ALA A 61 -0.76 -0.13 7.26
CA ALA A 61 -1.04 0.95 8.20
C ALA A 61 -1.91 0.48 9.37
N THR A 62 -2.97 -0.28 9.09
CA THR A 62 -3.87 -0.79 10.13
C THR A 62 -3.18 -1.86 10.99
N GLY A 63 -2.47 -2.81 10.38
CA GLY A 63 -1.70 -3.81 11.10
C GLY A 63 -0.64 -3.19 12.03
N THR A 64 0.09 -2.21 11.53
CA THR A 64 1.09 -1.45 12.29
C THR A 64 0.45 -0.68 13.44
N ALA A 65 -0.64 0.05 13.19
CA ALA A 65 -1.31 0.82 14.25
C ALA A 65 -1.74 -0.10 15.41
N ILE A 66 -2.29 -1.26 15.10
CA ILE A 66 -2.76 -2.24 16.10
C ILE A 66 -1.58 -2.90 16.82
N ALA A 67 -0.54 -3.31 16.10
CA ALA A 67 0.67 -3.88 16.71
C ALA A 67 1.34 -2.87 17.66
N THR A 68 1.51 -1.62 17.22
CA THR A 68 2.07 -0.53 18.02
C THR A 68 1.22 -0.27 19.26
N ALA A 69 -0.12 -0.16 19.12
CA ALA A 69 -1.02 0.04 20.24
C ALA A 69 -0.96 -1.12 21.25
N ASN A 70 -0.92 -2.36 20.77
CA ASN A 70 -0.77 -3.55 21.63
C ASN A 70 0.55 -3.52 22.41
N TYR A 71 1.66 -3.12 21.79
CA TYR A 71 2.96 -3.02 22.47
C TYR A 71 3.03 -1.84 23.44
N LEU A 72 2.44 -0.69 23.12
CA LEU A 72 2.37 0.45 24.04
C LEU A 72 1.59 0.12 25.33
N GLY A 73 0.58 -0.75 25.23
CA GLY A 73 -0.19 -1.26 26.36
C GLY A 73 0.53 -2.27 27.25
N GLN A 74 1.75 -2.67 26.89
CA GLN A 74 2.57 -3.62 27.66
C GLN A 74 3.58 -2.91 28.54
N GLN A 75 3.86 -3.47 29.72
CA GLN A 75 4.96 -3.00 30.57
C GLN A 75 6.30 -3.11 29.84
N GLY A 76 7.02 -1.99 29.71
CA GLY A 76 8.28 -1.91 28.97
C GLY A 76 8.14 -2.04 27.45
N GLY A 77 6.92 -1.97 26.89
CA GLY A 77 6.67 -2.22 25.48
C GLY A 77 6.97 -1.03 24.54
N PHE A 78 7.42 0.11 25.05
CA PHE A 78 7.70 1.31 24.24
C PHE A 78 8.67 1.06 23.08
N LEU A 79 9.80 0.38 23.32
CA LEU A 79 10.75 0.07 22.25
C LEU A 79 10.13 -0.85 21.19
N LYS A 80 9.35 -1.85 21.60
CA LYS A 80 8.63 -2.75 20.68
C LYS A 80 7.61 -1.99 19.83
N ALA A 81 6.90 -1.05 20.44
CA ALA A 81 5.96 -0.18 19.75
C ALA A 81 6.65 0.70 18.70
N MET A 82 7.77 1.33 19.07
CA MET A 82 8.56 2.12 18.14
C MET A 82 9.11 1.26 16.99
N THR A 83 9.61 0.06 17.28
CA THR A 83 10.05 -0.88 16.25
C THR A 83 8.91 -1.27 15.30
N ALA A 84 7.73 -1.61 15.84
CA ALA A 84 6.57 -1.96 15.03
C ALA A 84 6.12 -0.80 14.13
N LEU A 85 6.09 0.42 14.67
CA LEU A 85 5.80 1.64 13.91
C LEU A 85 6.80 1.85 12.78
N SER A 86 8.09 1.77 13.07
CA SER A 86 9.16 1.94 12.07
C SER A 86 9.09 0.90 10.97
N ILE A 87 8.85 -0.37 11.30
CA ILE A 87 8.66 -1.44 10.30
C ILE A 87 7.45 -1.13 9.42
N GLY A 88 6.35 -0.67 9.99
CA GLY A 88 5.18 -0.26 9.24
C GLY A 88 5.45 0.88 8.25
N MET A 89 6.10 1.94 8.73
CA MET A 89 6.49 3.08 7.89
C MET A 89 7.43 2.65 6.76
N ALA A 90 8.42 1.81 7.06
CA ALA A 90 9.31 1.23 6.06
C ALA A 90 8.55 0.35 5.05
N GLY A 91 7.55 -0.41 5.50
CA GLY A 91 6.68 -1.20 4.63
C GLY A 91 5.87 -0.33 3.67
N ILE A 92 5.28 0.77 4.14
CA ILE A 92 4.58 1.73 3.27
C ILE A 92 5.54 2.34 2.24
N TYR A 93 6.72 2.77 2.68
CA TYR A 93 7.74 3.32 1.77
C TYR A 93 8.19 2.29 0.72
N ALA A 94 8.40 1.04 1.12
CA ALA A 94 8.74 -0.03 0.19
C ALA A 94 7.66 -0.24 -0.87
N VAL A 95 6.38 -0.11 -0.51
CA VAL A 95 5.28 -0.17 -1.49
C VAL A 95 5.38 0.95 -2.53
N GLU A 96 5.66 2.19 -2.12
CA GLU A 96 5.85 3.30 -3.08
C GLU A 96 7.08 3.06 -3.98
N VAL A 97 8.21 2.63 -3.42
CA VAL A 97 9.41 2.32 -4.22
C VAL A 97 9.17 1.19 -5.22
N ILE A 98 8.42 0.16 -4.85
CA ILE A 98 8.03 -0.92 -5.77
C ILE A 98 7.09 -0.37 -6.87
N ASP A 99 6.16 0.51 -6.49
CA ASP A 99 5.21 1.13 -7.41
C ASP A 99 5.92 1.95 -8.50
N ASP A 100 6.91 2.75 -8.10
CA ASP A 100 7.73 3.58 -8.98
C ASP A 100 8.56 2.70 -9.93
N LYS A 101 9.29 1.71 -9.38
CA LYS A 101 10.11 0.77 -10.19
C LYS A 101 9.30 -0.05 -11.18
N LEU A 102 8.09 -0.44 -10.79
CA LEU A 102 7.18 -1.14 -11.71
C LEU A 102 6.73 -0.22 -12.84
N ASN A 103 6.42 1.04 -12.55
CA ASN A 103 6.07 2.02 -13.59
C ASN A 103 7.20 2.23 -14.59
N GLU A 104 8.41 2.49 -14.10
CA GLU A 104 9.59 2.64 -14.96
C GLU A 104 9.75 1.43 -15.89
N LYS A 105 9.61 0.21 -15.35
CA LYS A 105 9.73 -1.02 -16.15
C LYS A 105 8.61 -1.18 -17.18
N TYR A 106 7.37 -0.79 -16.86
CA TYR A 106 6.27 -0.85 -17.82
C TYR A 106 6.43 0.17 -18.94
N GLU A 107 6.92 1.37 -18.62
CA GLU A 107 7.25 2.39 -19.62
C GLU A 107 8.36 1.90 -20.55
N THR A 108 9.46 1.35 -20.01
CA THR A 108 10.57 0.83 -20.84
C THR A 108 10.11 -0.27 -21.79
N LEU A 109 9.25 -1.19 -21.32
CA LEU A 109 8.72 -2.27 -22.17
C LEU A 109 7.79 -1.74 -23.26
N ALA A 110 6.99 -0.71 -22.97
CA ALA A 110 6.14 -0.09 -23.98
C ALA A 110 6.97 0.60 -25.08
N TYR A 111 8.06 1.29 -24.71
CA TYR A 111 8.99 1.87 -25.68
C TYR A 111 9.66 0.80 -26.56
N GLU A 112 10.11 -0.30 -25.97
CA GLU A 112 10.71 -1.42 -26.73
C GLU A 112 9.71 -2.08 -27.69
N GLU A 113 8.44 -2.24 -27.30
CA GLU A 113 7.40 -2.78 -28.19
C GLU A 113 7.08 -1.86 -29.37
N ASP A 114 7.03 -0.55 -29.13
CA ASP A 114 6.76 0.42 -30.18
C ASP A 114 7.93 0.54 -31.17
N GLU A 115 9.19 0.50 -30.70
CA GLU A 115 10.39 0.49 -31.55
C GLU A 115 10.43 -0.76 -32.45
N ILE A 116 10.08 -1.93 -31.91
CA ILE A 116 10.00 -3.18 -32.68
C ILE A 116 8.88 -3.12 -33.75
N LYS A 117 7.76 -2.45 -33.47
CA LYS A 117 6.69 -2.27 -34.46
C LYS A 117 7.12 -1.35 -35.59
N THR A 118 7.74 -0.21 -35.27
CA THR A 118 8.21 0.74 -36.30
C THR A 118 9.25 0.11 -37.22
N LEU A 119 10.20 -0.66 -36.69
CA LEU A 119 11.21 -1.35 -37.49
C LEU A 119 10.60 -2.41 -38.42
N LYS A 120 9.55 -3.11 -37.97
CA LYS A 120 8.84 -4.06 -38.81
C LYS A 120 8.05 -3.37 -39.92
N GLU A 121 7.47 -2.22 -39.67
CA GLU A 121 6.71 -1.48 -40.70
C GLU A 121 7.62 -0.89 -41.79
N GLU A 122 8.84 -0.47 -41.45
CA GLU A 122 9.84 0.02 -42.44
C GLU A 122 10.43 -1.09 -43.32
N ASP A 123 10.48 -2.35 -42.86
CA ASP A 123 10.96 -3.49 -43.67
C ASP A 123 9.95 -3.98 -44.73
N TYR A 124 8.72 -3.44 -44.74
CA TYR A 124 7.66 -3.80 -45.71
C TYR A 124 7.36 -2.72 -46.76
N GLU A 125 8.11 -1.60 -46.80
CA GLU A 125 8.12 -0.60 -47.89
C GLU A 125 9.33 -0.77 -48.83
#